data_AF-A0A6I2YFU3-F1
#
_entry.id   AF-A0A6I2YFU3-F1
#
_cell.length_a   1.000
_cell.length_b   1.000
_cell.length_c   1.000
_cell.angle_alpha   90.00
_cell.angle_beta   90.00
_cell.angle_gamma   90.00
#
_symmetry.space_group_name_H-M   'P 1'
#
loop_
_entity.id
_entity.type
_entity.pdbx_description
1 polymer ?
#
loop_
_entity_poly.entity_id
_entity_poly.type
_entity_poly.pdbx_seq_one_letter_code
_entity_poly.pdbx_strand_id
1 'polypeptide(L)'
;MPTSRPPKGQPPRRTGSRQPVASSRPTSQGPRPSRQELQKKSRSRTYRRRRIWAGVLLALVIVVGWLTYSLGSALTNPSYGVSYSARFAEWGREHYIGPAITWAEAEWYKYHQPPKGGKPPANAFGGKSQSGTGVNPTCPNALPLPPTIKSPASPVQPGEGTWHAAGRLSAGCSSLYEAFLRPDSVHTSEVVGVVWMDTKLLSATLYSGSQIPGGGPFKNSAPIPESAAMTLTSAFNAGFRMNDAQGGYYTDGRVIFPLVPGAASAVIYTDGSITVGSWDHGVSMSPKVVSVRQNLALIVDNSQPASGLSVSDNTKWGSTLGGSAYVWRSGMGVTANGAVVYVAGPGLSITALADTLVRAGAVRAMELDINADWVQYSIYSPPVGQPAAPSNGVPLMSGMAAGSAGPSRYFANWWVRDFFTMSARYPANGTMTTMTTKPTTTTTKK
;
A
#
# COMPACT_ATOMS: atom_id res chain seq x y z
N MET A 1 47.27 -47.80 21.99
CA MET A 1 47.08 -49.20 22.44
C MET A 1 45.79 -49.76 21.81
N PRO A 2 45.64 -51.08 21.62
CA PRO A 2 44.51 -51.68 20.91
C PRO A 2 43.58 -52.56 21.78
N THR A 3 42.27 -52.54 21.52
CA THR A 3 41.24 -53.52 21.97
C THR A 3 39.95 -53.32 21.14
N SER A 4 39.13 -54.30 20.79
CA SER A 4 39.27 -55.76 20.66
C SER A 4 38.03 -56.35 19.95
N ARG A 5 38.16 -57.52 19.28
CA ARG A 5 37.08 -58.31 18.61
C ARG A 5 37.17 -59.79 19.06
N PRO A 6 36.21 -60.69 18.77
CA PRO A 6 34.87 -60.49 18.19
C PRO A 6 33.74 -60.69 19.25
N PRO A 7 33.10 -61.86 19.55
CA PRO A 7 33.18 -63.22 18.97
C PRO A 7 32.07 -63.57 17.93
N LYS A 8 31.72 -64.86 17.76
CA LYS A 8 30.88 -65.48 16.71
C LYS A 8 29.62 -66.16 17.28
N GLY A 9 28.57 -66.28 16.46
CA GLY A 9 27.67 -67.45 16.41
C GLY A 9 27.89 -68.24 15.10
N GLN A 10 27.61 -69.55 15.04
CA GLN A 10 28.02 -70.41 13.91
C GLN A 10 26.98 -71.54 13.57
N PRO A 11 27.24 -72.56 12.70
CA PRO A 11 26.31 -72.92 11.60
C PRO A 11 25.63 -74.31 11.77
N PRO A 12 24.89 -74.80 10.76
CA PRO A 12 25.50 -75.71 9.75
C PRO A 12 25.06 -75.40 8.30
N ARG A 13 25.73 -75.77 7.20
CA ARG A 13 26.77 -76.77 6.85
C ARG A 13 26.28 -78.20 6.52
N ARG A 14 26.02 -78.46 5.23
CA ARG A 14 26.22 -79.78 4.55
C ARG A 14 26.52 -79.52 3.05
N THR A 15 27.76 -79.78 2.59
CA THR A 15 28.28 -81.00 1.88
C THR A 15 27.99 -81.01 0.37
N GLY A 16 28.95 -81.34 -0.51
CA GLY A 16 30.33 -81.82 -0.27
C GLY A 16 31.20 -81.79 -1.54
N SER A 17 32.23 -82.66 -1.61
CA SER A 17 33.16 -82.86 -2.76
C SER A 17 34.08 -81.65 -3.07
N ARG A 18 35.43 -81.66 -3.11
CA ARG A 18 36.49 -82.69 -3.23
C ARG A 18 36.34 -83.59 -4.49
N GLN A 19 37.34 -83.79 -5.35
CA GLN A 19 38.79 -83.51 -5.25
C GLN A 19 39.41 -83.13 -6.65
N PRO A 20 40.71 -83.34 -7.03
CA PRO A 20 41.48 -82.25 -7.70
C PRO A 20 42.19 -82.62 -9.03
N VAL A 21 43.05 -81.70 -9.54
CA VAL A 21 44.15 -81.94 -10.54
C VAL A 21 43.64 -82.24 -11.98
N ALA A 22 44.25 -81.79 -13.11
CA ALA A 22 45.47 -81.02 -13.38
C ALA A 22 45.31 -79.97 -14.50
N SER A 23 46.36 -79.16 -14.68
CA SER A 23 46.81 -78.46 -15.90
C SER A 23 45.95 -78.51 -17.19
N SER A 24 45.47 -77.35 -17.63
CA SER A 24 45.73 -76.85 -19.00
C SER A 24 45.56 -75.32 -19.05
N ARG A 25 46.12 -74.67 -20.09
CA ARG A 25 45.77 -73.30 -20.48
C ARG A 25 44.79 -73.37 -21.65
N PRO A 26 43.51 -73.00 -21.46
CA PRO A 26 42.65 -72.58 -22.57
C PRO A 26 42.70 -71.05 -22.69
N THR A 27 43.14 -70.53 -23.84
CA THR A 27 42.92 -69.11 -24.20
C THR A 27 41.45 -68.89 -24.55
N SER A 28 40.58 -68.97 -23.54
CA SER A 28 39.15 -68.72 -23.68
C SER A 28 38.90 -67.21 -23.81
N GLN A 29 38.85 -66.73 -25.05
CA GLN A 29 38.30 -65.41 -25.35
C GLN A 29 36.78 -65.46 -25.16
N GLY A 30 36.32 -65.26 -23.92
CA GLY A 30 34.93 -64.91 -23.67
C GLY A 30 34.50 -63.78 -24.59
N PRO A 31 33.33 -63.85 -25.24
CA PRO A 31 33.01 -63.04 -26.41
C PRO A 31 33.13 -61.55 -26.08
N ARG A 32 34.11 -60.88 -26.68
CA ARG A 32 34.22 -59.42 -26.65
C ARG A 32 32.87 -58.87 -27.17
N PRO A 33 32.12 -58.08 -26.39
CA PRO A 33 30.82 -57.57 -26.83
C PRO A 33 31.02 -56.86 -28.15
N SER A 34 30.25 -57.24 -29.16
CA SER A 34 30.61 -56.94 -30.55
C SER A 34 30.74 -55.43 -30.76
N ARG A 35 31.56 -55.01 -31.73
CA ARG A 35 31.72 -53.57 -32.03
C ARG A 35 30.35 -52.91 -32.30
N GLN A 36 29.40 -53.69 -32.84
CA GLN A 36 27.99 -53.31 -33.03
C GLN A 36 27.17 -53.25 -31.74
N GLU A 37 27.36 -54.14 -30.76
CA GLU A 37 26.68 -54.06 -29.44
C GLU A 37 27.13 -52.84 -28.63
N LEU A 38 28.44 -52.60 -28.56
CA LEU A 38 28.98 -51.40 -27.92
C LEU A 38 28.50 -50.13 -28.64
N GLN A 39 28.42 -50.15 -29.98
CA GLN A 39 27.79 -49.08 -30.76
C GLN A 39 26.28 -48.96 -30.51
N LYS A 40 25.51 -50.05 -30.32
CA LYS A 40 24.08 -49.99 -29.96
C LYS A 40 23.86 -49.38 -28.59
N LYS A 41 24.61 -49.83 -27.56
CA LYS A 41 24.55 -49.26 -26.20
C LYS A 41 25.04 -47.78 -26.17
N SER A 42 26.05 -47.44 -26.97
CA SER A 42 26.50 -46.04 -27.16
C SER A 42 25.44 -45.18 -27.86
N ARG A 43 24.95 -45.57 -29.05
CA ARG A 43 23.90 -44.86 -29.79
C ARG A 43 22.63 -44.69 -28.95
N SER A 44 22.22 -45.70 -28.18
CA SER A 44 21.10 -45.62 -27.24
C SER A 44 21.32 -44.55 -26.15
N ARG A 45 22.49 -44.54 -25.49
CA ARG A 45 22.85 -43.51 -24.50
C ARG A 45 22.89 -42.11 -25.11
N THR A 46 23.46 -41.95 -26.30
CA THR A 46 23.54 -40.66 -27.01
C THR A 46 22.17 -40.18 -27.48
N TYR A 47 21.30 -41.06 -27.96
CA TYR A 47 19.93 -40.73 -28.34
C TYR A 47 19.07 -40.36 -27.13
N ARG A 48 19.18 -41.08 -26.01
CA ARG A 48 18.53 -40.73 -24.74
C ARG A 48 19.03 -39.39 -24.20
N ARG A 49 20.34 -39.12 -24.26
CA ARG A 49 20.91 -37.79 -23.94
C ARG A 49 20.37 -36.70 -24.86
N ARG A 50 20.28 -36.92 -26.18
CA ARG A 50 19.70 -35.94 -27.12
C ARG A 50 18.22 -35.67 -26.84
N ARG A 51 17.41 -36.68 -26.51
CA ARG A 51 16.01 -36.46 -26.08
C ARG A 51 15.91 -35.70 -24.76
N ILE A 52 16.79 -35.96 -23.79
CA ILE A 52 16.85 -35.20 -22.53
C ILE A 52 17.22 -33.73 -22.82
N TRP A 53 18.27 -33.48 -23.60
CA TRP A 53 18.66 -32.11 -23.98
C TRP A 53 17.58 -31.38 -24.78
N ALA A 54 16.87 -32.05 -25.69
CA ALA A 54 15.74 -31.47 -26.41
C ALA A 54 14.56 -31.15 -25.48
N GLY A 55 14.28 -32.01 -24.49
CA GLY A 55 13.27 -31.74 -23.46
C GLY A 55 13.64 -30.58 -22.53
N VAL A 56 14.92 -30.46 -22.14
CA VAL A 56 15.45 -29.33 -21.36
C VAL A 56 15.38 -28.03 -22.17
N LEU A 57 15.76 -28.05 -23.45
CA LEU A 57 15.62 -26.89 -24.35
C LEU A 57 14.16 -26.48 -24.53
N LEU A 58 13.25 -27.44 -24.75
CA LEU A 58 11.81 -27.16 -24.89
C LEU A 58 11.23 -26.57 -23.59
N ALA A 59 11.58 -27.13 -22.43
CA ALA A 59 11.17 -26.58 -21.14
C ALA A 59 11.72 -25.16 -20.91
N LEU A 60 12.99 -24.92 -21.27
CA LEU A 60 13.61 -23.60 -21.17
C LEU A 60 12.95 -22.58 -22.11
N VAL A 61 12.62 -22.96 -23.35
CA VAL A 61 11.88 -22.11 -24.29
C VAL A 61 10.47 -21.80 -23.78
N ILE A 62 9.77 -22.77 -23.19
CA ILE A 62 8.45 -22.55 -22.57
C ILE A 62 8.55 -21.58 -21.38
N VAL A 63 9.52 -21.77 -20.49
CA VAL A 63 9.73 -20.90 -19.32
C VAL A 63 10.13 -19.49 -19.73
N VAL A 64 11.06 -19.32 -20.69
CA VAL A 64 11.48 -18.01 -21.20
C VAL A 64 10.36 -17.32 -21.98
N GLY A 65 9.59 -18.07 -22.77
CA GLY A 65 8.41 -17.53 -23.49
C GLY A 65 7.31 -17.06 -22.53
N TRP A 66 7.04 -17.83 -21.48
CA TRP A 66 6.09 -17.43 -20.43
C TRP A 66 6.57 -16.22 -19.63
N LEU A 67 7.84 -16.18 -19.23
CA LEU A 67 8.44 -15.04 -18.51
C LEU A 67 8.42 -13.75 -19.35
N THR A 68 8.79 -13.83 -20.62
CA THR A 68 8.79 -12.65 -21.53
C THR A 68 7.38 -12.17 -21.85
N TYR A 69 6.41 -13.07 -22.04
CA TYR A 69 5.00 -12.71 -22.17
C TYR A 69 4.44 -12.06 -20.89
N SER A 70 4.70 -12.66 -19.72
CA SER A 70 4.25 -12.15 -18.43
C SER A 70 4.82 -10.77 -18.12
N LEU A 71 6.14 -10.59 -18.28
CA LEU A 71 6.80 -9.30 -18.08
C LEU A 71 6.30 -8.24 -19.08
N GLY A 72 6.12 -8.60 -20.36
CA GLY A 72 5.56 -7.69 -21.36
C GLY A 72 4.13 -7.25 -21.02
N SER A 73 3.30 -8.17 -20.51
CA SER A 73 1.96 -7.86 -20.01
C SER A 73 1.99 -6.93 -18.80
N ALA A 74 2.90 -7.14 -17.84
CA ALA A 74 2.99 -6.29 -16.66
C ALA A 74 3.56 -4.89 -16.95
N LEU A 75 4.58 -4.78 -17.81
CA LEU A 75 5.12 -3.49 -18.26
C LEU A 75 4.12 -2.67 -19.08
N THR A 76 3.09 -3.30 -19.67
CA THR A 76 2.00 -2.61 -20.39
C THR A 76 0.75 -2.35 -19.53
N ASN A 77 0.54 -3.10 -18.44
CA ASN A 77 -0.63 -2.98 -17.56
C ASN A 77 -0.48 -1.84 -16.53
N PRO A 78 -1.37 -0.81 -16.53
CA PRO A 78 -1.27 0.35 -15.64
C PRO A 78 -1.58 0.06 -14.17
N SER A 79 -2.15 -1.09 -13.80
CA SER A 79 -2.39 -1.43 -12.38
C SER A 79 -1.12 -1.74 -11.60
N TYR A 80 0.00 -2.00 -12.28
CA TYR A 80 1.32 -2.22 -11.68
C TYR A 80 2.15 -0.92 -11.55
N GLY A 81 1.69 0.21 -12.11
CA GLY A 81 2.38 1.49 -11.98
C GLY A 81 2.08 2.44 -13.14
N VAL A 82 2.41 3.72 -12.99
CA VAL A 82 2.55 4.62 -14.15
C VAL A 82 3.98 4.64 -14.67
N SER A 83 4.97 4.40 -13.81
CA SER A 83 6.38 4.24 -14.18
C SER A 83 6.68 2.78 -14.56
N TYR A 84 7.54 2.57 -15.57
CA TYR A 84 7.99 1.21 -15.93
C TYR A 84 8.75 0.53 -14.79
N SER A 85 9.42 1.31 -13.94
CA SER A 85 10.08 0.86 -12.70
C SER A 85 9.09 0.26 -11.70
N ALA A 86 7.97 0.94 -11.41
CA ALA A 86 6.94 0.38 -10.54
C ALA A 86 6.33 -0.88 -11.18
N ARG A 87 6.03 -0.85 -12.49
CA ARG A 87 5.49 -2.01 -13.20
C ARG A 87 6.37 -3.25 -13.12
N PHE A 88 7.68 -3.06 -13.24
CA PHE A 88 8.67 -4.13 -13.07
C PHE A 88 8.73 -4.65 -11.63
N ALA A 89 8.73 -3.75 -10.64
CA ALA A 89 8.82 -4.12 -9.23
C ALA A 89 7.59 -4.93 -8.76
N GLU A 90 6.38 -4.49 -9.10
CA GLU A 90 5.14 -5.22 -8.75
C GLU A 90 5.07 -6.60 -9.46
N TRP A 91 5.46 -6.67 -10.75
CA TRP A 91 5.60 -7.96 -11.46
C TRP A 91 6.57 -8.91 -10.74
N GLY A 92 7.69 -8.35 -10.27
CA GLY A 92 8.72 -9.06 -9.52
C GLY A 92 8.26 -9.67 -8.20
N ARG A 93 7.35 -8.99 -7.48
CA ARG A 93 6.69 -9.54 -6.29
C ARG A 93 5.85 -10.76 -6.64
N GLU A 94 4.97 -10.66 -7.63
CA GLU A 94 4.04 -11.73 -8.01
C GLU A 94 4.74 -12.98 -8.58
N HIS A 95 5.96 -12.83 -9.11
CA HIS A 95 6.72 -13.91 -9.75
C HIS A 95 7.78 -14.57 -8.84
N TYR A 96 7.78 -14.28 -7.54
CA TYR A 96 8.69 -14.85 -6.51
C TYR A 96 10.20 -14.66 -6.77
N ILE A 97 10.59 -13.91 -7.81
CA ILE A 97 11.93 -13.35 -8.02
C ILE A 97 12.23 -12.17 -7.07
N GLY A 98 11.29 -11.83 -6.20
CA GLY A 98 11.42 -10.93 -5.06
C GLY A 98 12.81 -10.92 -4.41
N PRO A 99 13.42 -12.05 -3.98
CA PRO A 99 14.74 -12.03 -3.33
C PRO A 99 15.86 -11.39 -4.15
N ALA A 100 15.84 -11.51 -5.49
CA ALA A 100 16.83 -10.89 -6.37
C ALA A 100 16.56 -9.40 -6.60
N ILE A 101 15.26 -9.02 -6.66
CA ILE A 101 14.83 -7.63 -6.81
C ILE A 101 15.03 -6.87 -5.50
N THR A 102 14.62 -7.42 -4.36
CA THR A 102 14.92 -6.90 -3.02
C THR A 102 16.42 -6.80 -2.76
N TRP A 103 17.25 -7.72 -3.27
CA TRP A 103 18.72 -7.55 -3.21
C TRP A 103 19.19 -6.34 -4.03
N ALA A 104 18.74 -6.20 -5.29
CA ALA A 104 19.13 -5.08 -6.15
C ALA A 104 18.61 -3.72 -5.61
N GLU A 105 17.39 -3.70 -5.08
CA GLU A 105 16.78 -2.53 -4.45
C GLU A 105 17.45 -2.17 -3.11
N ALA A 106 17.81 -3.17 -2.29
CA ALA A 106 18.58 -2.93 -1.06
C ALA A 106 19.99 -2.40 -1.36
N GLU A 107 20.65 -2.93 -2.39
CA GLU A 107 21.95 -2.43 -2.84
C GLU A 107 21.85 -1.01 -3.39
N TRP A 108 20.84 -0.73 -4.23
CA TRP A 108 20.53 0.63 -4.69
C TRP A 108 20.27 1.58 -3.51
N TYR A 109 19.48 1.14 -2.52
CA TYR A 109 19.09 1.95 -1.37
C TYR A 109 20.26 2.32 -0.45
N LYS A 110 21.29 1.48 -0.32
CA LYS A 110 22.53 1.85 0.42
C LYS A 110 23.16 3.15 -0.09
N TYR A 111 23.05 3.42 -1.39
CA TYR A 111 23.61 4.61 -2.04
C TYR A 111 22.58 5.75 -2.22
N HIS A 112 21.30 5.51 -1.91
CA HIS A 112 20.19 6.44 -2.14
C HIS A 112 19.29 6.62 -0.90
N GLN A 113 19.86 6.50 0.31
CA GLN A 113 19.17 6.89 1.55
C GLN A 113 18.89 8.39 1.55
N PRO A 114 17.79 8.87 2.18
CA PRO A 114 17.54 10.30 2.34
C PRO A 114 18.72 11.00 3.02
N PRO A 115 19.09 12.23 2.61
CA PRO A 115 20.22 12.95 3.20
C PRO A 115 20.04 13.14 4.71
N LYS A 116 21.11 12.90 5.47
CA LYS A 116 21.17 13.27 6.89
C LYS A 116 21.65 14.71 7.01
N GLY A 117 20.92 15.51 7.77
CA GLY A 117 21.04 16.97 7.79
C GLY A 117 20.42 17.60 6.54
N GLY A 118 21.07 18.65 6.03
CA GLY A 118 20.57 19.43 4.89
C GLY A 118 19.52 20.47 5.28
N LYS A 119 19.21 21.37 4.32
CA LYS A 119 18.17 22.39 4.46
C LYS A 119 16.92 21.96 3.67
N PRO A 120 15.71 22.22 4.17
CA PRO A 120 14.50 21.98 3.40
C PRO A 120 14.41 22.94 2.19
N PRO A 121 13.61 22.64 1.17
CA PRO A 121 13.37 23.54 0.04
C PRO A 121 12.92 24.94 0.46
N ALA A 122 13.25 25.95 -0.35
CA ALA A 122 12.76 27.31 -0.14
C ALA A 122 11.22 27.33 -0.12
N ASN A 123 10.65 28.06 0.85
CA ASN A 123 9.20 28.16 1.08
C ASN A 123 8.48 26.81 1.36
N ALA A 124 9.20 25.77 1.79
CA ALA A 124 8.66 24.44 2.10
C ALA A 124 7.37 24.41 2.96
N PHE A 125 7.24 25.39 3.87
CA PHE A 125 6.22 25.44 4.92
C PHE A 125 5.08 26.44 4.68
N GLY A 126 5.04 27.09 3.52
CA GLY A 126 3.88 27.85 3.07
C GLY A 126 2.76 26.95 2.55
N GLY A 127 1.52 27.44 2.59
CA GLY A 127 0.40 26.85 1.87
C GLY A 127 0.66 26.84 0.36
N LYS A 128 0.29 25.73 -0.29
CA LYS A 128 0.48 25.43 -1.72
C LYS A 128 -0.85 25.35 -2.44
N SER A 129 -1.89 24.87 -1.74
CA SER A 129 -3.26 24.84 -2.22
C SER A 129 -3.98 26.17 -1.96
N GLN A 130 -4.85 26.59 -2.88
CA GLN A 130 -5.74 27.72 -2.64
C GLN A 130 -6.94 27.30 -1.77
N SER A 131 -7.36 28.14 -0.83
CA SER A 131 -8.71 28.09 -0.26
C SER A 131 -9.72 28.68 -1.24
N GLY A 132 -10.96 28.20 -1.22
CA GLY A 132 -12.08 28.94 -1.79
C GLY A 132 -12.21 30.35 -1.18
N THR A 133 -12.70 31.30 -1.98
CA THR A 133 -12.83 32.71 -1.61
C THR A 133 -14.03 32.98 -0.70
N GLY A 134 -13.95 34.02 0.14
CA GLY A 134 -15.06 34.43 1.01
C GLY A 134 -15.26 33.54 2.24
N VAL A 135 -14.19 33.04 2.86
CA VAL A 135 -14.25 32.24 4.10
C VAL A 135 -15.00 33.00 5.18
N ASN A 136 -16.06 32.40 5.72
CA ASN A 136 -16.80 32.94 6.85
C ASN A 136 -15.95 32.80 8.14
N PRO A 137 -15.71 33.89 8.91
CA PRO A 137 -14.95 33.82 10.16
C PRO A 137 -15.68 33.02 11.28
N THR A 138 -16.96 32.68 11.09
CA THR A 138 -17.78 31.96 12.07
C THR A 138 -18.36 30.67 11.46
N CYS A 139 -17.95 29.52 12.00
CA CYS A 139 -18.30 28.20 11.48
C CYS A 139 -18.91 27.31 12.58
N PRO A 140 -20.18 27.52 12.96
CA PRO A 140 -20.76 27.02 14.21
C PRO A 140 -20.88 25.49 14.34
N ASN A 141 -20.86 24.74 13.23
CA ASN A 141 -20.86 23.27 13.26
C ASN A 141 -19.49 22.65 12.91
N ALA A 142 -18.47 23.47 12.65
CA ALA A 142 -17.13 22.98 12.34
C ALA A 142 -16.45 22.41 13.58
N LEU A 143 -15.54 21.46 13.38
CA LEU A 143 -14.63 21.03 14.43
C LEU A 143 -13.61 22.15 14.71
N PRO A 144 -13.20 22.36 15.98
CA PRO A 144 -12.16 23.33 16.30
C PRO A 144 -10.86 22.95 15.60
N LEU A 145 -10.25 23.92 14.92
CA LEU A 145 -8.95 23.77 14.26
C LEU A 145 -7.91 23.30 15.29
N PRO A 146 -7.12 22.25 15.01
CA PRO A 146 -6.05 21.81 15.91
C PRO A 146 -4.97 22.90 16.06
N PRO A 147 -4.22 22.88 17.17
CA PRO A 147 -3.03 23.72 17.31
C PRO A 147 -1.98 23.41 16.25
N THR A 148 -1.05 24.35 16.03
CA THR A 148 0.15 24.19 15.21
C THR A 148 0.86 22.86 15.53
N ILE A 149 1.19 22.08 14.50
CA ILE A 149 1.88 20.80 14.65
C ILE A 149 3.29 21.07 15.19
N LYS A 150 3.63 20.45 16.33
CA LYS A 150 4.98 20.57 16.91
C LYS A 150 6.00 19.88 16.01
N SER A 151 6.90 20.62 15.37
CA SER A 151 7.99 20.02 14.57
C SER A 151 8.82 19.02 15.40
N PRO A 152 9.25 17.88 14.83
CA PRO A 152 10.22 16.97 15.45
C PRO A 152 11.66 17.49 15.36
N ALA A 153 11.92 18.54 14.57
CA ALA A 153 13.27 19.04 14.27
C ALA A 153 13.53 20.43 14.90
N SER A 154 14.80 20.69 15.20
CA SER A 154 15.25 21.94 15.86
C SER A 154 16.42 22.58 15.10
N PRO A 155 16.51 23.94 15.03
CA PRO A 155 15.47 24.89 15.41
C PRO A 155 14.27 24.80 14.45
N VAL A 156 13.07 25.14 14.96
CA VAL A 156 11.83 25.20 14.18
C VAL A 156 11.94 26.30 13.12
N GLN A 157 11.48 26.02 11.90
CA GLN A 157 11.54 26.97 10.78
C GLN A 157 10.27 27.85 10.70
N PRO A 158 10.34 29.05 10.08
CA PRO A 158 9.18 29.90 9.88
C PRO A 158 8.05 29.17 9.12
N GLY A 159 6.84 29.17 9.69
CA GLY A 159 5.66 28.50 9.12
C GLY A 159 5.60 26.98 9.33
N GLU A 160 6.63 26.36 9.91
CA GLU A 160 6.69 24.90 10.08
C GLU A 160 5.60 24.39 11.04
N GLY A 161 4.77 23.46 10.56
CA GLY A 161 3.62 22.93 11.29
C GLY A 161 2.39 23.85 11.36
N THR A 162 2.44 25.04 10.75
CA THR A 162 1.29 25.96 10.69
C THR A 162 0.24 25.46 9.70
N TRP A 163 -1.03 25.55 10.09
CA TRP A 163 -2.18 25.21 9.26
C TRP A 163 -2.57 26.34 8.30
N HIS A 164 -2.70 26.02 7.02
CA HIS A 164 -3.19 26.89 5.96
C HIS A 164 -4.53 26.35 5.46
N ALA A 165 -5.54 27.20 5.31
CA ALA A 165 -6.84 26.79 4.76
C ALA A 165 -6.71 26.43 3.28
N ALA A 166 -7.34 25.33 2.85
CA ALA A 166 -7.19 24.80 1.50
C ALA A 166 -8.47 24.11 1.00
N GLY A 167 -8.59 23.97 -0.32
CA GLY A 167 -9.76 23.35 -0.97
C GLY A 167 -10.98 24.27 -1.03
N ARG A 168 -12.04 23.77 -1.65
CA ARG A 168 -13.35 24.47 -1.68
C ARG A 168 -14.02 24.54 -0.31
N LEU A 169 -14.90 25.54 -0.16
CA LEU A 169 -15.67 25.76 1.06
C LEU A 169 -16.92 24.88 1.12
N SER A 170 -17.31 24.51 2.33
CA SER A 170 -18.57 23.82 2.65
C SER A 170 -19.40 24.79 3.50
N ALA A 171 -20.56 25.26 3.00
CA ALA A 171 -21.34 26.34 3.63
C ALA A 171 -20.54 27.60 4.01
N GLY A 172 -19.66 28.07 3.11
CA GLY A 172 -18.77 29.21 3.35
C GLY A 172 -17.62 28.95 4.34
N CYS A 173 -17.50 27.74 4.90
CA CYS A 173 -16.47 27.37 5.86
C CYS A 173 -15.34 26.56 5.22
N SER A 174 -14.11 26.85 5.62
CA SER A 174 -12.94 26.01 5.30
C SER A 174 -13.09 24.66 6.00
N SER A 175 -13.02 23.59 5.22
CA SER A 175 -13.28 22.21 5.69
C SER A 175 -12.05 21.32 5.64
N LEU A 176 -10.96 21.82 5.05
CA LEU A 176 -9.69 21.16 4.85
C LEU A 176 -8.58 22.18 5.13
N TYR A 177 -7.56 21.74 5.86
CA TYR A 177 -6.38 22.54 6.20
C TYR A 177 -5.12 21.72 5.95
N GLU A 178 -4.13 22.31 5.29
CA GLU A 178 -2.82 21.69 5.05
C GLU A 178 -1.72 22.33 5.90
N ALA A 179 -0.76 21.53 6.33
CA ALA A 179 0.44 21.95 7.04
C ALA A 179 1.65 21.16 6.54
N PHE A 180 2.85 21.71 6.70
CA PHE A 180 4.09 21.06 6.29
C PHE A 180 5.16 21.17 7.38
N LEU A 181 5.94 20.12 7.54
CA LEU A 181 7.01 20.03 8.55
C LEU A 181 8.09 19.03 8.12
N ARG A 182 9.26 19.04 8.78
CA ARG A 182 10.27 17.99 8.62
C ARG A 182 9.79 16.69 9.30
N PRO A 183 10.09 15.49 8.76
CA PRO A 183 9.60 14.21 9.30
C PRO A 183 10.27 13.79 10.61
N ASP A 184 11.55 14.12 10.78
CA ASP A 184 12.34 13.85 11.99
C ASP A 184 13.49 14.88 12.13
N SER A 185 14.27 14.77 13.20
CA SER A 185 15.43 15.64 13.48
C SER A 185 16.72 15.26 12.75
N VAL A 186 16.71 14.21 11.92
CA VAL A 186 17.87 13.64 11.22
C VAL A 186 17.83 13.97 9.73
N HIS A 187 16.69 13.80 9.06
CA HIS A 187 16.52 13.99 7.62
C HIS A 187 15.98 15.39 7.32
N THR A 188 16.72 16.43 7.76
CA THR A 188 16.19 17.81 7.83
C THR A 188 16.05 18.52 6.49
N SER A 189 16.50 17.93 5.38
CA SER A 189 16.13 18.33 4.01
C SER A 189 14.73 17.88 3.59
N GLU A 190 14.21 16.81 4.19
CA GLU A 190 12.91 16.25 3.81
C GLU A 190 11.75 17.03 4.43
N VAL A 191 10.60 17.00 3.77
CA VAL A 191 9.39 17.72 4.17
C VAL A 191 8.20 16.79 3.93
N VAL A 192 7.29 16.71 4.89
CA VAL A 192 6.04 15.95 4.76
C VAL A 192 4.84 16.90 4.75
N GLY A 193 3.81 16.53 4.00
CA GLY A 193 2.50 17.19 4.01
C GLY A 193 1.55 16.50 4.97
N VAL A 194 0.83 17.31 5.74
CA VAL A 194 -0.25 16.89 6.63
C VAL A 194 -1.53 17.59 6.17
N VAL A 195 -2.65 16.87 6.12
CA VAL A 195 -3.96 17.45 5.82
C VAL A 195 -4.95 17.04 6.90
N TRP A 196 -5.55 18.02 7.56
CA TRP A 196 -6.65 17.85 8.50
C TRP A 196 -7.97 18.15 7.80
N MET A 197 -8.98 17.30 8.04
CA MET A 197 -10.25 17.28 7.32
C MET A 197 -11.41 17.19 8.30
N ASP A 198 -12.31 18.17 8.26
CA ASP A 198 -13.47 18.25 9.13
C ASP A 198 -14.62 17.36 8.64
N THR A 199 -14.92 16.28 9.36
CA THR A 199 -16.01 15.33 9.02
C THR A 199 -17.42 15.88 9.32
N LYS A 200 -17.55 17.02 10.00
CA LYS A 200 -18.81 17.76 10.14
C LYS A 200 -19.13 18.60 8.90
N LEU A 201 -18.10 18.99 8.15
CA LEU A 201 -18.22 19.72 6.88
C LEU A 201 -18.01 18.84 5.64
N LEU A 202 -17.38 17.67 5.79
CA LEU A 202 -17.05 16.73 4.72
C LEU A 202 -17.68 15.34 4.91
N SER A 203 -18.09 14.72 3.81
CA SER A 203 -18.43 13.30 3.71
C SER A 203 -17.36 12.55 2.92
N ALA A 204 -17.01 11.35 3.40
CA ALA A 204 -16.09 10.44 2.73
C ALA A 204 -16.81 9.51 1.75
N THR A 205 -16.10 9.02 0.74
CA THR A 205 -16.53 7.89 -0.11
C THR A 205 -15.32 7.10 -0.56
N LEU A 206 -15.45 5.77 -0.57
CA LEU A 206 -14.46 4.85 -1.14
C LEU A 206 -14.84 4.58 -2.59
N TYR A 207 -13.92 4.91 -3.49
CA TYR A 207 -13.94 4.50 -4.88
C TYR A 207 -13.08 3.23 -4.99
N SER A 208 -13.64 2.17 -5.53
CA SER A 208 -13.06 0.82 -5.49
C SER A 208 -12.33 0.44 -6.78
N GLY A 209 -11.92 1.44 -7.57
CA GLY A 209 -11.23 1.24 -8.84
C GLY A 209 -12.02 0.39 -9.84
N SER A 210 -11.32 0.00 -10.92
CA SER A 210 -11.84 -0.89 -11.96
C SER A 210 -11.06 -2.20 -12.09
N GLN A 211 -9.89 -2.32 -11.42
CA GLN A 211 -9.09 -3.56 -11.38
C GLN A 211 -8.58 -3.92 -9.99
N ILE A 212 -8.28 -2.93 -9.13
CA ILE A 212 -7.81 -3.15 -7.74
C ILE A 212 -8.82 -2.49 -6.79
N PRO A 213 -9.42 -3.22 -5.82
CA PRO A 213 -9.06 -4.57 -5.36
C PRO A 213 -9.55 -5.73 -6.26
N GLY A 214 -10.35 -5.46 -7.29
CA GLY A 214 -11.03 -6.48 -8.08
C GLY A 214 -12.43 -6.82 -7.52
N GLY A 215 -13.14 -7.76 -8.13
CA GLY A 215 -14.55 -8.07 -7.76
C GLY A 215 -15.58 -7.04 -8.23
N GLY A 216 -15.21 -6.17 -9.17
CA GLY A 216 -16.10 -5.19 -9.80
C GLY A 216 -17.11 -5.82 -10.77
N PRO A 217 -17.97 -5.00 -11.42
CA PRO A 217 -18.03 -3.54 -11.30
C PRO A 217 -18.46 -3.07 -9.91
N PHE A 218 -18.15 -1.80 -9.61
CA PHE A 218 -18.50 -1.11 -8.37
C PHE A 218 -19.31 0.14 -8.69
N LYS A 219 -20.16 0.57 -7.74
CA LYS A 219 -20.92 1.83 -7.87
C LYS A 219 -19.99 3.04 -8.00
N ASN A 220 -18.87 3.02 -7.27
CA ASN A 220 -17.88 4.10 -7.26
C ASN A 220 -16.55 3.57 -7.85
N SER A 221 -16.19 4.03 -9.04
CA SER A 221 -14.90 3.82 -9.71
C SER A 221 -14.47 5.13 -10.37
N ALA A 222 -13.17 5.29 -10.68
CA ALA A 222 -12.79 6.31 -11.66
C ALA A 222 -13.39 5.97 -13.04
N PRO A 223 -13.73 6.97 -13.88
CA PRO A 223 -13.65 8.41 -13.59
C PRO A 223 -14.73 8.88 -12.61
N ILE A 224 -14.39 9.83 -11.72
CA ILE A 224 -15.35 10.53 -10.84
C ILE A 224 -16.41 11.20 -11.74
N PRO A 225 -17.71 10.92 -11.55
CA PRO A 225 -18.76 11.55 -12.34
C PRO A 225 -18.94 13.02 -11.95
N GLU A 226 -19.37 13.85 -12.91
CA GLU A 226 -19.56 15.29 -12.74
C GLU A 226 -20.43 15.65 -11.52
N SER A 227 -21.49 14.88 -11.27
CA SER A 227 -22.38 15.04 -10.11
C SER A 227 -21.67 14.85 -8.75
N ALA A 228 -20.64 14.01 -8.68
CA ALA A 228 -19.77 13.90 -7.50
C ALA A 228 -18.73 15.02 -7.48
N ALA A 229 -18.17 15.38 -8.64
CA ALA A 229 -17.22 16.47 -8.79
C ALA A 229 -17.77 17.84 -8.33
N MET A 230 -19.08 18.06 -8.42
CA MET A 230 -19.79 19.22 -7.86
C MET A 230 -19.67 19.37 -6.33
N THR A 231 -19.24 18.32 -5.62
CA THR A 231 -19.01 18.34 -4.16
C THR A 231 -17.56 18.07 -3.75
N LEU A 232 -16.78 17.40 -4.61
CA LEU A 232 -15.41 16.93 -4.32
C LEU A 232 -14.46 18.04 -3.85
N THR A 233 -13.90 17.88 -2.66
CA THR A 233 -12.91 18.78 -2.04
C THR A 233 -11.49 18.21 -2.10
N SER A 234 -11.33 16.89 -1.94
CA SER A 234 -10.04 16.21 -2.12
C SER A 234 -10.19 14.74 -2.50
N ALA A 235 -9.14 14.17 -3.08
CA ALA A 235 -9.01 12.74 -3.39
C ALA A 235 -7.60 12.24 -3.07
N PHE A 236 -7.49 11.04 -2.47
CA PHE A 236 -6.21 10.48 -2.01
C PHE A 236 -6.18 8.95 -2.03
N ASN A 237 -4.99 8.35 -2.04
CA ASN A 237 -4.83 6.91 -2.20
C ASN A 237 -5.45 6.09 -1.05
N ALA A 238 -5.85 4.85 -1.36
CA ALA A 238 -6.19 3.84 -0.38
C ALA A 238 -4.93 3.09 0.12
N GLY A 239 -5.10 1.89 0.68
CA GLY A 239 -4.01 1.04 1.14
C GLY A 239 -3.29 0.27 0.03
N PHE A 240 -2.48 -0.71 0.43
CA PHE A 240 -1.75 -1.62 -0.46
C PHE A 240 -2.65 -2.41 -1.43
N ARG A 241 -2.04 -3.18 -2.33
CA ARG A 241 -2.73 -4.27 -3.05
C ARG A 241 -3.24 -5.32 -2.04
N MET A 242 -4.37 -5.98 -2.31
CA MET A 242 -5.01 -6.87 -1.32
C MET A 242 -4.15 -8.08 -0.92
N ASN A 243 -3.21 -8.51 -1.79
CA ASN A 243 -2.24 -9.56 -1.49
C ASN A 243 -1.25 -9.14 -0.37
N ASP A 244 -0.89 -7.86 -0.32
CA ASP A 244 0.08 -7.29 0.62
C ASP A 244 -0.59 -6.63 1.84
N ALA A 245 -1.86 -6.25 1.71
CA ALA A 245 -2.62 -5.49 2.70
C ALA A 245 -2.96 -6.27 4.00
N GLN A 246 -2.84 -7.59 3.99
CA GLN A 246 -3.12 -8.49 5.14
C GLN A 246 -4.49 -8.24 5.81
N GLY A 247 -5.51 -7.90 5.01
CA GLY A 247 -6.83 -7.52 5.48
C GLY A 247 -7.91 -7.67 4.40
N GLY A 248 -9.16 -7.46 4.79
CA GLY A 248 -10.33 -7.61 3.93
C GLY A 248 -10.81 -6.33 3.25
N TYR A 249 -11.90 -6.45 2.51
CA TYR A 249 -12.51 -5.36 1.75
C TYR A 249 -14.02 -5.57 1.66
N TYR A 250 -14.79 -4.56 2.07
CA TYR A 250 -16.25 -4.56 1.98
C TYR A 250 -16.72 -3.26 1.30
N THR A 251 -17.63 -3.37 0.34
CA THR A 251 -18.29 -2.22 -0.32
C THR A 251 -19.53 -2.69 -1.09
N ASP A 252 -20.44 -1.79 -1.46
CA ASP A 252 -21.67 -2.11 -2.22
C ASP A 252 -22.50 -3.27 -1.61
N GLY A 253 -22.50 -3.43 -0.28
CA GLY A 253 -23.16 -4.54 0.42
C GLY A 253 -22.45 -5.91 0.30
N ARG A 254 -21.26 -5.96 -0.32
CA ARG A 254 -20.51 -7.17 -0.63
C ARG A 254 -19.20 -7.24 0.16
N VAL A 255 -18.93 -8.39 0.77
CA VAL A 255 -17.58 -8.75 1.23
C VAL A 255 -16.81 -9.23 0.00
N ILE A 256 -15.83 -8.45 -0.45
CA ILE A 256 -14.98 -8.75 -1.61
C ILE A 256 -13.76 -9.57 -1.16
N PHE A 257 -13.18 -9.21 -0.01
CA PHE A 257 -12.17 -10.00 0.71
C PHE A 257 -12.62 -10.12 2.19
N PRO A 258 -12.54 -11.31 2.82
CA PRO A 258 -12.98 -11.50 4.21
C PRO A 258 -12.33 -10.53 5.18
N LEU A 259 -13.14 -9.88 6.03
CA LEU A 259 -12.64 -8.93 7.04
C LEU A 259 -11.91 -9.69 8.15
N VAL A 260 -10.73 -9.19 8.51
CA VAL A 260 -9.78 -9.81 9.43
C VAL A 260 -9.86 -9.10 10.79
N PRO A 261 -10.18 -9.79 11.90
CA PRO A 261 -10.09 -9.24 13.26
C PRO A 261 -8.68 -8.72 13.57
N GLY A 262 -8.61 -7.62 14.33
CA GLY A 262 -7.35 -6.94 14.64
C GLY A 262 -6.85 -5.97 13.56
N ALA A 263 -7.15 -6.23 12.28
CA ALA A 263 -6.63 -5.43 11.17
C ALA A 263 -7.14 -3.97 11.20
N ALA A 264 -6.26 -3.03 10.87
CA ALA A 264 -6.57 -1.62 10.85
C ALA A 264 -7.49 -1.26 9.68
N SER A 265 -8.63 -0.67 10.01
CA SER A 265 -9.78 -0.55 9.14
C SER A 265 -10.21 0.89 9.01
N ALA A 266 -10.14 1.42 7.79
CA ALA A 266 -10.89 2.62 7.42
C ALA A 266 -12.35 2.20 7.17
N VAL A 267 -13.27 2.71 7.98
CA VAL A 267 -14.70 2.36 7.94
C VAL A 267 -15.50 3.60 7.57
N ILE A 268 -16.33 3.50 6.53
CA ILE A 268 -17.25 4.55 6.07
C ILE A 268 -18.68 4.14 6.39
N TYR A 269 -19.46 5.08 6.92
CA TYR A 269 -20.85 4.87 7.32
C TYR A 269 -21.86 5.49 6.34
N THR A 270 -23.14 5.14 6.47
CA THR A 270 -24.26 5.60 5.62
C THR A 270 -24.46 7.12 5.57
N ASP A 271 -23.96 7.86 6.57
CA ASP A 271 -23.98 9.32 6.63
C ASP A 271 -22.71 9.96 6.02
N GLY A 272 -21.83 9.15 5.41
CA GLY A 272 -20.54 9.58 4.88
C GLY A 272 -19.53 9.97 5.95
N SER A 273 -19.76 9.70 7.24
CA SER A 273 -18.69 9.78 8.24
C SER A 273 -17.70 8.63 8.03
N ILE A 274 -16.45 8.86 8.42
CA ILE A 274 -15.34 7.90 8.30
C ILE A 274 -14.57 7.85 9.61
N THR A 275 -14.05 6.67 9.96
CA THR A 275 -13.16 6.50 11.12
C THR A 275 -12.09 5.45 10.84
N VAL A 276 -11.05 5.42 11.67
CA VAL A 276 -9.98 4.42 11.65
C VAL A 276 -9.96 3.69 13.00
N GLY A 277 -9.88 2.36 12.97
CA GLY A 277 -9.74 1.53 14.18
C GLY A 277 -9.35 0.09 13.87
N SER A 278 -9.06 -0.69 14.91
CA SER A 278 -8.82 -2.13 14.81
C SER A 278 -10.15 -2.87 14.69
N TRP A 279 -10.24 -3.82 13.75
CA TRP A 279 -11.47 -4.57 13.49
C TRP A 279 -11.83 -5.53 14.62
N ASP A 280 -13.11 -5.56 14.98
CA ASP A 280 -13.72 -6.25 16.12
C ASP A 280 -13.11 -5.93 17.51
N HIS A 281 -12.16 -4.98 17.57
CA HIS A 281 -11.53 -4.47 18.80
C HIS A 281 -11.64 -2.93 18.95
N GLY A 282 -12.39 -2.26 18.08
CA GLY A 282 -12.58 -0.79 18.13
C GLY A 282 -13.47 -0.23 17.00
N VAL A 283 -13.62 -0.97 15.91
CA VAL A 283 -14.68 -0.83 14.90
C VAL A 283 -15.16 -2.22 14.48
N SER A 284 -16.43 -2.39 14.16
CA SER A 284 -17.00 -3.68 13.73
C SER A 284 -18.15 -3.47 12.74
N MET A 285 -18.68 -4.58 12.19
CA MET A 285 -19.80 -4.51 11.25
C MET A 285 -21.09 -4.04 11.93
N SER A 286 -21.84 -3.18 11.25
CA SER A 286 -23.19 -2.77 11.66
C SER A 286 -24.02 -2.37 10.44
N PRO A 287 -25.37 -2.29 10.55
CA PRO A 287 -26.23 -1.83 9.46
C PRO A 287 -25.95 -0.42 8.92
N LYS A 288 -25.08 0.35 9.59
CA LYS A 288 -24.62 1.67 9.15
C LYS A 288 -23.34 1.63 8.30
N VAL A 289 -22.63 0.49 8.21
CA VAL A 289 -21.36 0.39 7.47
C VAL A 289 -21.64 0.22 5.97
N VAL A 290 -21.07 1.10 5.14
CA VAL A 290 -21.18 1.01 3.67
C VAL A 290 -19.88 0.58 3.00
N SER A 291 -18.74 0.87 3.61
CA SER A 291 -17.42 0.44 3.11
C SER A 291 -16.43 0.17 4.24
N VAL A 292 -15.55 -0.82 4.06
CA VAL A 292 -14.42 -1.14 4.95
C VAL A 292 -13.18 -1.45 4.10
N ARG A 293 -12.04 -0.80 4.40
CA ARG A 293 -10.74 -1.03 3.73
C ARG A 293 -9.70 -1.54 4.75
N GLN A 294 -9.39 -2.84 4.67
CA GLN A 294 -8.44 -3.64 5.49
C GLN A 294 -6.94 -3.41 5.24
N ASN A 295 -6.19 -2.61 6.01
CA ASN A 295 -4.75 -2.39 5.74
C ASN A 295 -3.88 -2.59 6.99
N LEU A 296 -3.20 -3.74 7.08
CA LEU A 296 -2.16 -4.06 8.06
C LEU A 296 -2.63 -3.89 9.53
N ALA A 297 -1.70 -3.67 10.46
CA ALA A 297 -1.99 -3.28 11.83
C ALA A 297 -2.03 -1.75 12.01
N LEU A 298 -2.62 -1.27 13.11
CA LEU A 298 -2.59 0.16 13.45
C LEU A 298 -1.14 0.62 13.67
N ILE A 299 -0.82 1.83 13.22
CA ILE A 299 0.48 2.49 13.45
C ILE A 299 0.41 3.55 14.57
N VAL A 300 -0.80 4.04 14.86
CA VAL A 300 -1.10 4.82 16.06
C VAL A 300 -2.30 4.17 16.74
N ASP A 301 -2.21 3.98 18.05
CA ASP A 301 -3.31 3.51 18.89
C ASP A 301 -3.26 4.22 20.25
N ASN A 302 -4.43 4.48 20.84
CA ASN A 302 -4.61 5.30 22.04
C ASN A 302 -3.75 6.59 22.09
N SER A 303 -3.64 7.31 20.97
CA SER A 303 -2.84 8.53 20.81
C SER A 303 -1.32 8.37 20.97
N GLN A 304 -0.81 7.14 20.80
CA GLN A 304 0.62 6.81 20.83
C GLN A 304 1.02 6.00 19.59
N PRO A 305 2.29 6.01 19.15
CA PRO A 305 2.78 5.06 18.16
C PRO A 305 2.54 3.62 18.65
N ALA A 306 2.01 2.76 17.78
CA ALA A 306 1.55 1.43 18.18
C ALA A 306 2.71 0.54 18.66
N SER A 307 2.43 -0.32 19.66
CA SER A 307 3.47 -1.12 20.32
C SER A 307 4.21 -2.05 19.36
N GLY A 308 5.55 -1.97 19.42
CA GLY A 308 6.48 -2.72 18.57
C GLY A 308 6.91 -2.00 17.29
N LEU A 309 6.44 -0.79 16.99
CA LEU A 309 6.89 -0.03 15.81
C LEU A 309 8.43 0.14 15.82
N SER A 310 9.08 -0.29 14.74
CA SER A 310 10.52 -0.10 14.52
C SER A 310 10.77 0.50 13.14
N VAL A 311 11.79 1.35 13.03
CA VAL A 311 12.34 1.85 11.75
C VAL A 311 12.74 0.71 10.81
N SER A 312 13.10 -0.46 11.36
CA SER A 312 13.54 -1.63 10.61
C SER A 312 12.45 -2.66 10.28
N ASP A 313 11.20 -2.46 10.71
CA ASP A 313 10.13 -3.41 10.41
C ASP A 313 9.69 -3.29 8.93
N ASN A 314 9.63 -4.44 8.27
CA ASN A 314 9.19 -4.62 6.89
C ASN A 314 8.22 -5.82 6.77
N THR A 315 7.43 -6.08 7.84
CA THR A 315 6.60 -7.29 7.98
C THR A 315 5.18 -6.96 8.47
N LYS A 316 5.03 -6.55 9.74
CA LYS A 316 3.73 -6.27 10.38
C LYS A 316 3.10 -4.96 9.90
N TRP A 317 3.95 -4.02 9.49
CA TRP A 317 3.57 -2.73 8.91
C TRP A 317 4.17 -2.55 7.50
N GLY A 318 3.93 -3.56 6.65
CA GLY A 318 4.16 -3.50 5.20
C GLY A 318 5.60 -3.78 4.77
N SER A 319 5.75 -4.48 3.64
CA SER A 319 7.03 -4.69 2.97
C SER A 319 7.36 -3.50 2.07
N THR A 320 8.42 -2.76 2.36
CA THR A 320 8.92 -1.71 1.46
C THR A 320 9.69 -2.29 0.27
N LEU A 321 9.86 -1.52 -0.81
CA LEU A 321 10.82 -1.86 -1.88
C LEU A 321 12.23 -1.91 -1.27
N GLY A 322 12.99 -2.98 -1.56
CA GLY A 322 14.33 -3.22 -1.00
C GLY A 322 14.44 -3.41 0.51
N GLY A 323 13.34 -3.45 1.29
CA GLY A 323 13.42 -3.35 2.76
C GLY A 323 13.84 -1.96 3.27
N SER A 324 13.77 -0.96 2.40
CA SER A 324 14.12 0.44 2.62
C SER A 324 13.30 1.11 3.73
N ALA A 325 13.92 1.35 4.89
CA ALA A 325 13.24 1.96 6.05
C ALA A 325 12.51 3.27 5.72
N TYR A 326 13.18 4.17 4.97
CA TYR A 326 12.69 5.49 4.59
C TYR A 326 12.36 5.55 3.10
N VAL A 327 11.09 5.72 2.76
CA VAL A 327 10.56 5.79 1.39
C VAL A 327 9.48 6.89 1.29
N TRP A 328 8.85 7.05 0.12
CA TRP A 328 7.55 7.74 0.09
C TRP A 328 6.53 6.90 0.86
N ARG A 329 5.97 7.41 1.96
CA ARG A 329 4.87 6.76 2.70
C ARG A 329 3.65 7.65 2.78
N SER A 330 2.49 7.04 3.03
CA SER A 330 1.26 7.74 3.37
C SER A 330 0.52 7.04 4.50
N GLY A 331 -0.27 7.77 5.28
CA GLY A 331 -1.07 7.22 6.36
C GLY A 331 -2.27 8.10 6.69
N MET A 332 -3.31 7.49 7.27
CA MET A 332 -4.54 8.16 7.66
C MET A 332 -4.91 7.80 9.10
N GLY A 333 -5.28 8.82 9.87
CA GLY A 333 -5.77 8.68 11.23
C GLY A 333 -7.04 9.48 11.50
N VAL A 334 -7.59 9.26 12.69
CA VAL A 334 -8.77 9.98 13.19
C VAL A 334 -8.44 10.61 14.54
N THR A 335 -8.87 11.85 14.76
CA THR A 335 -8.68 12.59 16.02
C THR A 335 -9.75 12.23 17.06
N ALA A 336 -9.57 12.66 18.30
CA ALA A 336 -10.55 12.45 19.38
C ALA A 336 -11.93 13.08 19.08
N ASN A 337 -11.95 14.22 18.38
CA ASN A 337 -13.18 14.91 17.96
C ASN A 337 -13.73 14.45 16.59
N GLY A 338 -13.11 13.44 15.96
CA GLY A 338 -13.61 12.81 14.74
C GLY A 338 -13.19 13.45 13.42
N ALA A 339 -12.24 14.39 13.41
CA ALA A 339 -11.60 14.84 12.18
C ALA A 339 -10.69 13.74 11.61
N VAL A 340 -10.49 13.74 10.30
CA VAL A 340 -9.51 12.85 9.65
C VAL A 340 -8.19 13.62 9.47
N VAL A 341 -7.08 12.94 9.70
CA VAL A 341 -5.74 13.43 9.37
C VAL A 341 -5.12 12.49 8.34
N TYR A 342 -4.59 13.06 7.25
CA TYR A 342 -3.72 12.37 6.31
C TYR A 342 -2.30 12.92 6.45
N VAL A 343 -1.29 12.06 6.39
CA VAL A 343 0.14 12.42 6.40
C VAL A 343 0.84 11.68 5.27
N ALA A 344 1.67 12.38 4.49
CA ALA A 344 2.51 11.75 3.48
C ALA A 344 3.73 12.59 3.08
N GLY A 345 4.75 11.93 2.54
CA GLY A 345 5.92 12.59 1.96
C GLY A 345 7.07 11.63 1.65
N PRO A 346 8.15 12.13 1.02
CA PRO A 346 9.40 11.41 0.84
C PRO A 346 10.10 11.16 2.18
N GLY A 347 11.08 10.24 2.19
CA GLY A 347 11.98 10.05 3.32
C GLY A 347 11.30 9.66 4.63
N LEU A 348 10.09 9.08 4.60
CA LEU A 348 9.35 8.68 5.79
C LEU A 348 9.67 7.24 6.20
N SER A 349 10.03 7.05 7.46
CA SER A 349 9.92 5.76 8.15
C SER A 349 8.52 5.57 8.73
N ILE A 350 8.17 4.33 9.04
CA ILE A 350 6.91 3.99 9.71
C ILE A 350 6.76 4.69 11.07
N THR A 351 7.89 4.90 11.79
CA THR A 351 7.91 5.60 13.09
C THR A 351 7.74 7.11 12.94
N ALA A 352 8.36 7.73 11.93
CA ALA A 352 8.20 9.16 11.65
C ALA A 352 6.76 9.48 11.16
N LEU A 353 6.16 8.58 10.38
CA LEU A 353 4.75 8.66 9.98
C LEU A 353 3.83 8.60 11.21
N ALA A 354 4.04 7.65 12.12
CA ALA A 354 3.26 7.52 13.35
C ALA A 354 3.43 8.72 14.30
N ASP A 355 4.66 9.20 14.53
CA ASP A 355 4.93 10.40 15.35
C ASP A 355 4.27 11.65 14.75
N THR A 356 4.34 11.83 13.42
CA THR A 356 3.68 12.94 12.73
C THR A 356 2.15 12.88 12.87
N LEU A 357 1.55 11.68 12.75
CA LEU A 357 0.11 11.48 12.94
C LEU A 357 -0.32 11.79 14.39
N VAL A 358 0.45 11.38 15.40
CA VAL A 358 0.22 11.72 16.82
C VAL A 358 0.35 13.23 17.05
N ARG A 359 1.36 13.89 16.50
CA ARG A 359 1.56 15.35 16.59
C ARG A 359 0.43 16.15 15.94
N ALA A 360 -0.19 15.61 14.90
CA ALA A 360 -1.38 16.16 14.25
C ALA A 360 -2.69 15.80 14.98
N GLY A 361 -2.63 15.11 16.11
CA GLY A 361 -3.77 14.82 16.99
C GLY A 361 -4.54 13.54 16.68
N ALA A 362 -4.01 12.63 15.87
CA ALA A 362 -4.63 11.34 15.62
C ALA A 362 -4.56 10.44 16.87
N VAL A 363 -5.71 9.89 17.28
CA VAL A 363 -5.80 8.93 18.41
C VAL A 363 -5.68 7.48 17.94
N ARG A 364 -6.04 7.21 16.68
CA ARG A 364 -5.89 5.93 15.98
C ARG A 364 -5.51 6.21 14.53
N ALA A 365 -4.56 5.47 13.96
CA ALA A 365 -4.15 5.63 12.57
C ALA A 365 -3.59 4.36 11.94
N MET A 366 -3.66 4.30 10.61
CA MET A 366 -3.20 3.21 9.75
C MET A 366 -2.26 3.74 8.66
N GLU A 367 -1.29 2.92 8.25
CA GLU A 367 -0.55 3.17 7.01
C GLU A 367 -1.48 2.92 5.80
N LEU A 368 -1.24 3.66 4.72
CA LEU A 368 -1.88 3.52 3.41
C LEU A 368 -0.83 3.04 2.38
N ASP A 369 -1.07 3.12 1.07
CA ASP A 369 -0.05 2.69 0.11
C ASP A 369 1.23 3.58 0.13
N ILE A 370 2.34 3.02 -0.34
CA ILE A 370 3.69 3.58 -0.26
C ILE A 370 4.37 3.57 -1.64
N ASN A 371 5.53 4.22 -1.76
CA ASN A 371 6.27 4.51 -3.00
C ASN A 371 5.63 5.63 -3.85
N ALA A 372 6.44 6.28 -4.71
CA ALA A 372 6.09 7.54 -5.37
C ALA A 372 4.95 7.44 -6.42
N ASP A 373 4.76 6.28 -7.04
CA ASP A 373 3.63 6.02 -7.94
C ASP A 373 2.28 5.97 -7.18
N TRP A 374 2.29 5.54 -5.91
CA TRP A 374 1.08 5.23 -5.14
C TRP A 374 0.73 6.23 -4.04
N VAL A 375 1.69 6.97 -3.48
CA VAL A 375 1.42 8.05 -2.51
C VAL A 375 0.83 9.27 -3.23
N GLN A 376 -0.43 9.60 -2.94
CA GLN A 376 -1.23 10.55 -3.72
C GLN A 376 -2.20 11.32 -2.82
N TYR A 377 -2.14 12.66 -2.86
CA TYR A 377 -3.18 13.53 -2.32
C TYR A 377 -3.41 14.71 -3.26
N SER A 378 -4.66 14.99 -3.63
CA SER A 378 -5.07 16.09 -4.50
C SER A 378 -6.20 16.89 -3.87
N ILE A 379 -6.05 18.22 -3.83
CA ILE A 379 -7.01 19.19 -3.28
C ILE A 379 -7.65 19.95 -4.43
N TYR A 380 -8.97 20.15 -4.40
CA TYR A 380 -9.72 20.82 -5.46
C TYR A 380 -10.35 22.11 -4.95
N SER A 381 -10.07 23.19 -5.67
CA SER A 381 -10.56 24.54 -5.37
C SER A 381 -11.25 25.17 -6.60
N PRO A 382 -12.31 24.54 -7.14
CA PRO A 382 -13.10 25.16 -8.20
C PRO A 382 -13.74 26.48 -7.73
N PRO A 383 -14.04 27.42 -8.67
CA PRO A 383 -14.90 28.55 -8.39
C PRO A 383 -16.26 28.13 -7.79
N VAL A 384 -16.90 29.05 -7.08
CA VAL A 384 -18.22 28.81 -6.46
C VAL A 384 -19.22 28.34 -7.52
N GLY A 385 -19.87 27.20 -7.27
CA GLY A 385 -20.85 26.59 -8.18
C GLY A 385 -20.25 25.76 -9.33
N GLN A 386 -18.93 25.64 -9.44
CA GLN A 386 -18.26 24.82 -10.47
C GLN A 386 -17.81 23.45 -9.93
N PRO A 387 -17.68 22.43 -10.79
CA PRO A 387 -17.17 21.12 -10.42
C PRO A 387 -15.65 21.12 -10.23
N ALA A 388 -15.17 20.24 -9.36
CA ALA A 388 -13.77 19.84 -9.33
C ALA A 388 -13.35 19.26 -10.68
N ALA A 389 -12.15 19.59 -11.15
CA ALA A 389 -11.65 19.17 -12.46
C ALA A 389 -10.11 19.06 -12.44
N PRO A 390 -9.49 18.36 -13.41
CA PRO A 390 -8.02 18.27 -13.53
C PRO A 390 -7.29 19.63 -13.51
N SER A 391 -7.93 20.69 -14.02
CA SER A 391 -7.40 22.06 -14.10
C SER A 391 -7.54 22.91 -12.84
N ASN A 392 -8.35 22.49 -11.85
CA ASN A 392 -8.52 23.18 -10.57
C ASN A 392 -8.11 22.32 -9.35
N GLY A 393 -7.44 21.19 -9.62
CA GLY A 393 -6.78 20.37 -8.62
C GLY A 393 -5.32 20.75 -8.43
N VAL A 394 -4.83 20.66 -7.19
CA VAL A 394 -3.43 20.85 -6.80
C VAL A 394 -2.96 19.61 -6.02
N PRO A 395 -1.78 19.02 -6.32
CA PRO A 395 -1.21 17.96 -5.50
C PRO A 395 -0.64 18.54 -4.19
N LEU A 396 -0.84 17.85 -3.06
CA LEU A 396 -0.34 18.30 -1.75
C LEU A 396 1.19 18.55 -1.74
N MET A 397 1.93 17.81 -2.57
CA MET A 397 3.35 17.98 -2.80
C MET A 397 3.68 17.78 -4.29
N SER A 398 4.61 18.56 -4.83
CA SER A 398 5.06 18.45 -6.23
C SER A 398 5.52 17.05 -6.64
N GLY A 399 6.17 16.31 -5.73
CA GLY A 399 6.56 14.92 -5.96
C GLY A 399 5.39 13.97 -6.27
N MET A 400 4.20 14.22 -5.70
CA MET A 400 2.97 13.45 -5.96
C MET A 400 2.34 13.73 -7.35
N ALA A 401 2.99 14.55 -8.18
CA ALA A 401 2.65 14.76 -9.58
C ALA A 401 3.78 14.37 -10.56
N ALA A 402 4.97 14.02 -10.06
CA ALA A 402 6.12 13.65 -10.89
C ALA A 402 6.18 12.14 -11.16
N GLY A 403 5.97 11.32 -10.14
CA GLY A 403 5.90 9.85 -10.28
C GLY A 403 4.51 9.30 -10.61
N SER A 404 3.52 10.18 -10.77
CA SER A 404 2.10 9.79 -10.83
C SER A 404 1.27 10.96 -11.38
N ALA A 405 0.20 10.72 -12.17
CA ALA A 405 -0.39 11.71 -13.11
C ALA A 405 -1.23 12.87 -12.51
N GLY A 406 -0.77 13.44 -11.39
CA GLY A 406 -1.36 14.59 -10.71
C GLY A 406 -2.84 14.40 -10.31
N PRO A 407 -3.58 15.50 -10.14
CA PRO A 407 -5.02 15.49 -9.86
C PRO A 407 -5.90 15.00 -11.01
N SER A 408 -5.35 14.75 -12.21
CA SER A 408 -6.11 14.38 -13.40
C SER A 408 -6.67 12.95 -13.36
N ARG A 409 -5.92 12.02 -12.74
CA ARG A 409 -6.19 10.58 -12.76
C ARG A 409 -7.60 10.20 -12.34
N TYR A 410 -8.14 10.89 -11.34
CA TYR A 410 -9.42 10.53 -10.72
C TYR A 410 -10.59 10.81 -11.68
N PHE A 411 -10.40 11.64 -12.70
CA PHE A 411 -11.35 11.91 -13.78
C PHE A 411 -11.06 11.10 -15.05
N ALA A 412 -10.14 10.12 -14.99
CA ALA A 412 -9.70 9.36 -16.15
C ALA A 412 -10.03 7.86 -16.04
N ASN A 413 -10.45 7.28 -17.15
CA ASN A 413 -10.81 5.86 -17.27
C ASN A 413 -9.63 4.88 -17.14
N TRP A 414 -8.40 5.36 -17.28
CA TRP A 414 -7.19 4.55 -17.09
C TRP A 414 -6.75 4.41 -15.62
N TRP A 415 -7.36 5.15 -14.67
CA TRP A 415 -7.08 4.96 -13.26
C TRP A 415 -7.89 3.77 -12.71
N VAL A 416 -7.18 2.72 -12.29
CA VAL A 416 -7.78 1.39 -12.02
C VAL A 416 -7.77 0.96 -10.55
N ARG A 417 -7.18 1.77 -9.66
CA ARG A 417 -6.99 1.46 -8.22
C ARG A 417 -8.00 2.14 -7.30
N ASP A 418 -8.11 1.63 -6.09
CA ASP A 418 -8.93 2.19 -5.01
C ASP A 418 -8.38 3.50 -4.44
N PHE A 419 -9.29 4.41 -4.08
CA PHE A 419 -8.98 5.73 -3.52
C PHE A 419 -10.14 6.28 -2.68
N PHE A 420 -9.82 7.16 -1.73
CA PHE A 420 -10.81 7.90 -0.95
C PHE A 420 -11.07 9.28 -1.57
N THR A 421 -12.30 9.74 -1.47
CA THR A 421 -12.69 11.13 -1.78
C THR A 421 -13.35 11.77 -0.57
N MET A 422 -13.06 13.05 -0.32
CA MET A 422 -13.80 13.88 0.61
C MET A 422 -14.61 14.93 -0.16
N SER A 423 -15.91 15.00 0.10
CA SER A 423 -16.85 15.92 -0.54
C SER A 423 -17.48 16.86 0.48
N ALA A 424 -17.69 18.12 0.10
CA ALA A 424 -18.42 19.10 0.92
C ALA A 424 -19.87 18.63 1.15
N ARG A 425 -20.27 18.49 2.42
CA ARG A 425 -21.65 18.14 2.84
C ARG A 425 -22.67 19.20 2.46
N TYR A 426 -22.24 20.45 2.38
CA TYR A 426 -23.09 21.61 2.13
C TYR A 426 -22.58 22.36 0.90
N PRO A 427 -23.47 22.84 0.01
CA PRO A 427 -23.07 23.75 -1.07
C PRO A 427 -22.34 24.97 -0.50
N ALA A 428 -21.41 25.55 -1.27
CA ALA A 428 -20.66 26.74 -0.83
C ALA A 428 -21.59 27.92 -0.43
N ASN A 429 -22.74 28.06 -1.11
CA ASN A 429 -23.77 29.08 -0.86
C ASN A 429 -24.88 28.60 0.11
N GLY A 430 -24.78 27.39 0.65
CA GLY A 430 -25.82 26.83 1.52
C GLY A 430 -25.64 27.29 2.97
N THR A 431 -26.67 27.84 3.57
CA THR A 431 -26.68 28.13 5.02
C THR A 431 -26.61 26.83 5.82
N MET A 432 -25.79 26.78 6.87
CA MET A 432 -25.83 25.67 7.84
C MET A 432 -27.07 25.75 8.73
N THR A 433 -28.23 25.36 8.19
CA THR A 433 -29.48 25.30 8.95
C THR A 433 -29.38 24.22 10.02
N THR A 434 -29.30 24.64 11.29
CA THR A 434 -29.29 23.75 12.45
C THR A 434 -30.52 22.84 12.42
N MET A 435 -30.32 21.51 12.46
CA MET A 435 -31.42 20.54 12.58
C MET A 435 -31.96 20.53 14.00
N THR A 436 -32.71 21.57 14.37
CA THR A 436 -33.47 21.62 15.62
C THR A 436 -34.55 20.53 15.56
N THR A 437 -34.36 19.45 16.32
CA THR A 437 -35.34 18.38 16.49
C THR A 437 -36.60 18.95 17.12
N LYS A 438 -37.64 19.13 16.29
CA LYS A 438 -38.95 19.64 16.73
C LYS A 438 -39.53 18.69 17.80
N PRO A 439 -39.89 19.16 19.00
CA PRO A 439 -40.44 18.29 20.04
C PRO A 439 -41.70 17.57 19.56
N THR A 440 -41.75 16.26 19.77
CA THR A 440 -42.94 15.45 19.47
C THR A 440 -44.01 15.72 20.51
N THR A 441 -45.00 16.54 20.18
CA THR A 441 -46.16 16.76 21.05
C THR A 441 -47.01 15.49 21.12
N THR A 442 -46.91 14.75 22.23
CA THR A 442 -47.75 13.58 22.50
C THR A 442 -49.18 14.02 22.78
N THR A 443 -50.08 13.90 21.80
CA THR A 443 -51.51 14.20 21.97
C THR A 443 -52.20 13.10 22.78
N THR A 444 -52.20 13.22 24.10
CA THR A 444 -52.99 12.37 24.99
C THR A 444 -54.48 12.62 24.77
N LYS A 445 -55.19 11.64 24.19
CA LYS A 445 -56.67 11.64 24.21
C LYS A 445 -57.17 11.27 25.61
N LYS A 446 -58.22 11.97 26.04
CA LYS A 446 -59.25 11.45 26.94
C LYS A 446 -60.47 11.10 26.10
#